data_AF-A0A9P8JM57-F1
#
_entry.id   AF-A0A9P8JM57-F1
#
_cell.length_a   1.000
_cell.length_b   1.000
_cell.length_c   1.000
_cell.angle_alpha   90.00
_cell.angle_beta   90.00
_cell.angle_gamma   90.00
#
_symmetry.space_group_name_H-M   'P 1'
#
loop_
_entity.id
_entity.type
_entity.pdbx_description
1 polymer ?
#
loop_
_entity_poly.entity_id
_entity_poly.type
_entity_poly.pdbx_seq_one_letter_code
_entity_poly.pdbx_strand_id
1 'polypeptide(L)'
;MVSQSIILLAATTGLALAAPVERRGNLPTPVSAATAIQYLSSIKTAAESNTPAYDRDLFKHWITISGECNTRETVLKRDGSDVVTSSSCAATSGSWYSDYDGKTWTQASDLDIDHLVPLKEAWV
;
A
#
# COMPACT_ATOMS: atom_id res chain seq x y z
N MET A 1 -53.45 3.29 -43.06
CA MET A 1 -52.07 2.88 -43.36
C MET A 1 -51.27 2.90 -42.07
N VAL A 2 -50.56 1.79 -41.85
CA VAL A 2 -49.76 1.32 -40.70
C VAL A 2 -48.93 2.45 -40.03
N SER A 3 -49.20 2.76 -38.77
CA SER A 3 -48.36 2.46 -37.58
C SER A 3 -46.88 2.82 -37.69
N GLN A 4 -46.42 3.71 -36.80
CA GLN A 4 -45.08 3.65 -36.21
C GLN A 4 -45.02 4.55 -34.96
N SER A 5 -45.27 3.95 -33.80
CA SER A 5 -44.91 4.54 -32.51
C SER A 5 -43.42 4.34 -32.29
N ILE A 6 -42.65 5.43 -32.36
CA ILE A 6 -41.22 5.43 -32.04
C ILE A 6 -41.09 5.48 -30.52
N ILE A 7 -40.73 4.36 -29.90
CA ILE A 7 -40.33 4.31 -28.49
C ILE A 7 -38.84 4.69 -28.44
N LEU A 8 -38.53 5.92 -28.03
CA LEU A 8 -37.16 6.29 -27.69
C LEU A 8 -36.79 5.60 -26.37
N LEU A 9 -35.94 4.57 -26.46
CA LEU A 9 -35.29 3.96 -25.31
C LEU A 9 -34.12 4.89 -24.89
N ALA A 10 -34.34 5.72 -23.87
CA ALA A 10 -33.28 6.54 -23.30
C ALA A 10 -32.29 5.63 -22.57
N ALA A 11 -31.14 5.37 -23.19
CA ALA A 11 -30.02 4.70 -22.53
C ALA A 11 -29.41 5.66 -21.50
N THR A 12 -29.79 5.51 -20.24
CA THR A 12 -29.11 6.20 -19.13
C THR A 12 -27.75 5.55 -18.90
N THR A 13 -26.71 6.11 -19.51
CA THR A 13 -25.33 5.86 -19.09
C THR A 13 -25.15 6.42 -17.68
N GLY A 14 -25.23 5.55 -16.68
CA GLY A 14 -24.87 5.91 -15.31
C GLY A 14 -23.38 6.25 -15.25
N LEU A 15 -23.06 7.54 -15.18
CA LEU A 15 -21.73 7.97 -14.75
C LEU A 15 -21.59 7.60 -13.27
N ALA A 16 -20.91 6.48 -13.00
CA ALA A 16 -20.36 6.24 -11.67
C ALA A 16 -19.28 7.30 -11.43
N LEU A 17 -19.63 8.39 -10.73
CA LEU A 17 -18.63 9.27 -10.15
C LEU A 17 -17.85 8.46 -9.13
N ALA A 18 -16.64 8.04 -9.48
CA ALA A 18 -15.70 7.54 -8.52
C ALA A 18 -15.48 8.66 -7.49
N ALA A 19 -15.94 8.45 -6.25
CA ALA A 19 -15.66 9.36 -5.17
C ALA A 19 -14.13 9.55 -5.08
N PRO A 20 -13.65 10.77 -4.78
CA PRO A 20 -12.23 10.98 -4.55
C PRO A 20 -11.80 10.07 -3.39
N VAL A 21 -10.85 9.18 -3.67
CA VAL A 21 -10.17 8.42 -2.63
C VAL A 21 -9.40 9.44 -1.81
N GLU A 22 -9.79 9.64 -0.54
CA GLU A 22 -8.96 10.41 0.39
C GLU A 22 -7.61 9.71 0.49
N ARG A 23 -6.58 10.36 -0.05
CA ARG A 23 -5.20 9.90 0.11
C ARG A 23 -4.82 10.08 1.57
N ARG A 24 -4.58 8.96 2.25
CA ARG A 24 -3.95 8.95 3.57
C ARG A 24 -2.49 8.53 3.41
N GLY A 25 -1.61 9.27 4.06
CA GLY A 25 -0.15 9.15 3.92
C GLY A 25 0.45 9.93 2.74
N ASN A 26 1.79 10.00 2.70
CA ASN A 26 2.57 10.69 1.66
C ASN A 26 2.68 9.86 0.37
N LEU A 27 1.59 9.25 -0.10
CA LEU A 27 1.61 8.43 -1.31
C LEU A 27 1.72 9.33 -2.57
N PRO A 28 2.64 9.01 -3.50
CA PRO A 28 2.78 9.77 -4.74
C PRO A 28 1.51 9.70 -5.58
N THR A 29 1.27 10.70 -6.44
CA THR A 29 0.09 10.75 -7.31
C THR A 29 0.05 9.57 -8.29
N PRO A 30 -0.98 8.68 -8.29
CA PRO A 30 -1.19 7.75 -9.38
C PRO A 30 -1.16 8.35 -10.76
N VAL A 31 -0.58 7.58 -11.66
CA VAL A 31 -0.67 7.79 -13.11
C VAL A 31 -2.12 7.64 -13.58
N SER A 32 -2.40 8.09 -14.80
CA SER A 32 -3.72 7.92 -15.41
C SER A 32 -4.08 6.43 -15.55
N ALA A 33 -5.37 6.10 -15.57
CA ALA A 33 -5.83 4.73 -15.81
C ALA A 33 -5.29 4.17 -17.14
N ALA A 34 -5.25 4.99 -18.20
CA ALA A 34 -4.69 4.58 -19.48
C ALA A 34 -3.20 4.22 -19.39
N THR A 35 -2.42 5.00 -18.63
CA THR A 35 -1.00 4.72 -18.36
C THR A 35 -0.85 3.45 -17.52
N ALA A 36 -1.66 3.27 -16.48
CA ALA A 36 -1.64 2.07 -15.64
C ALA A 36 -1.93 0.81 -16.46
N ILE A 37 -2.91 0.84 -17.37
CA ILE A 37 -3.21 -0.27 -18.28
C ILE A 37 -2.02 -0.58 -19.20
N GLN A 38 -1.34 0.44 -19.73
CA GLN A 38 -0.13 0.24 -20.54
C GLN A 38 0.97 -0.44 -19.74
N TYR A 39 1.22 -0.02 -18.49
CA TYR A 39 2.18 -0.68 -17.60
C TYR A 39 1.78 -2.12 -17.29
N LEU A 40 0.50 -2.38 -16.98
CA LEU A 40 0.02 -3.74 -16.72
C LEU A 40 0.19 -4.64 -17.95
N SER A 41 -0.06 -4.11 -19.15
CA SER A 41 0.09 -4.87 -20.40
C SER A 41 1.53 -5.22 -20.76
N SER A 42 2.52 -4.53 -20.19
CA SER A 42 3.94 -4.82 -20.40
C SER A 42 4.51 -5.81 -19.38
N ILE A 43 3.76 -6.16 -18.33
CA ILE A 43 4.19 -7.15 -17.34
C ILE A 43 4.13 -8.54 -17.99
N LYS A 44 5.29 -9.20 -18.05
CA LYS A 44 5.37 -10.60 -18.43
C LYS A 44 4.75 -11.46 -17.33
N THR A 45 3.71 -12.21 -17.65
CA THR A 45 3.10 -13.18 -16.74
C THR A 45 3.74 -14.55 -16.88
N ALA A 46 3.80 -15.29 -15.77
CA ALA A 46 4.18 -16.69 -15.73
C ALA A 46 3.19 -17.45 -14.84
N ALA A 47 3.21 -18.78 -14.92
CA ALA A 47 2.53 -19.60 -13.91
C ALA A 47 3.27 -19.46 -12.57
N GLU A 48 2.51 -19.41 -11.47
CA GLU A 48 3.06 -19.37 -10.11
C GLU A 48 3.98 -20.57 -9.88
N SER A 49 5.16 -20.35 -9.29
CA SER A 49 6.12 -21.42 -9.03
C SER A 49 6.77 -21.26 -7.65
N ASN A 50 6.34 -22.10 -6.70
CA ASN A 50 7.00 -22.22 -5.40
C ASN A 50 8.11 -23.29 -5.43
N THR A 51 8.97 -23.27 -6.44
CA THR A 51 10.12 -24.18 -6.59
C THR A 51 11.42 -23.38 -6.81
N PRO A 52 12.40 -23.47 -5.89
CA PRO A 52 12.36 -24.21 -4.61
C PRO A 52 11.26 -23.71 -3.67
N ALA A 53 10.89 -24.51 -2.67
CA ALA A 53 9.87 -24.11 -1.71
C ALA A 53 10.29 -22.84 -0.95
N TYR A 54 9.34 -21.95 -0.71
CA TYR A 54 9.51 -20.75 0.10
C TYR A 54 10.26 -21.02 1.41
N ASP A 55 11.35 -20.28 1.62
CA ASP A 55 12.13 -20.31 2.85
C ASP A 55 12.09 -18.91 3.49
N ARG A 56 11.44 -18.82 4.65
CA ARG A 56 11.28 -17.57 5.40
C ARG A 56 12.62 -17.03 5.88
N ASP A 57 13.58 -17.89 6.19
CA ASP A 57 14.84 -17.51 6.82
C ASP A 57 15.75 -16.74 5.84
N LEU A 58 15.48 -16.83 4.54
CA LEU A 58 16.16 -16.05 3.50
C LEU A 58 15.69 -14.59 3.44
N PHE A 59 14.55 -14.26 4.04
CA PHE A 59 14.04 -12.89 4.12
C PHE A 59 14.52 -12.22 5.41
N LYS A 60 15.78 -11.77 5.38
CA LYS A 60 16.40 -11.06 6.51
C LYS A 60 15.57 -9.85 6.92
N HIS A 61 15.32 -9.75 8.22
CA HIS A 61 14.54 -8.66 8.79
C HIS A 61 15.44 -7.62 9.47
N TRP A 62 14.99 -6.36 9.47
CA TRP A 62 15.62 -5.24 10.17
C TRP A 62 17.11 -5.05 9.92
N ILE A 63 17.49 -4.93 8.64
CA ILE A 63 18.85 -4.48 8.31
C ILE A 63 19.10 -3.06 8.83
N THR A 64 20.34 -2.79 9.19
CA THR A 64 20.83 -1.45 9.49
C THR A 64 20.80 -0.58 8.23
N ILE A 65 20.10 0.55 8.28
CA ILE A 65 20.05 1.53 7.19
C ILE A 65 21.19 2.55 7.35
N SER A 66 21.38 3.06 8.56
CA SER A 66 22.46 4.01 8.87
C SER A 66 22.72 4.07 10.38
N GLY A 67 23.99 4.08 10.78
CA GLY A 67 24.36 4.10 12.21
C GLY A 67 23.71 2.96 12.98
N GLU A 68 23.01 3.29 14.06
CA GLU A 68 22.23 2.34 14.88
C GLU A 68 20.77 2.17 14.39
N CYS A 69 20.36 2.91 13.35
CA CYS A 69 19.00 2.85 12.84
C CYS A 69 18.81 1.63 11.94
N ASN A 70 18.10 0.63 12.44
CA ASN A 70 17.58 -0.43 11.59
C ASN A 70 16.37 0.06 10.76
N THR A 71 15.89 -0.80 9.86
CA THR A 71 14.76 -0.47 8.99
C THR A 71 13.49 -0.15 9.80
N ARG A 72 13.25 -0.79 10.96
CA ARG A 72 12.09 -0.50 11.82
C ARG A 72 12.10 0.92 12.32
N GLU A 73 13.20 1.32 12.95
CA GLU A 73 13.33 2.64 13.56
C GLU A 73 13.30 3.74 12.49
N THR A 74 13.86 3.45 11.31
CA THR A 74 13.80 4.34 10.16
C THR A 74 12.35 4.58 9.71
N VAL A 75 11.53 3.51 9.63
CA VAL A 75 10.12 3.63 9.23
C VAL A 75 9.29 4.29 10.32
N LEU A 76 9.45 3.92 11.58
CA LEU A 76 8.72 4.53 12.70
C LEU A 76 8.96 6.04 12.75
N LYS A 77 10.22 6.50 12.57
CA LYS A 77 10.54 7.92 12.50
C LYS A 77 9.94 8.62 11.29
N ARG A 78 9.87 7.95 10.14
CA ARG A 78 9.37 8.50 8.88
C ARG A 78 7.84 8.68 8.89
N ASP A 79 7.12 7.67 9.41
CA ASP A 79 5.66 7.58 9.28
C ASP A 79 4.90 8.05 10.53
N GLY A 80 5.61 8.32 11.62
CA GLY A 80 5.02 8.93 12.81
C GLY A 80 5.02 10.45 12.77
N SER A 81 4.17 11.05 13.60
CA SER A 81 4.15 12.48 13.88
C SER A 81 4.84 12.77 15.21
N ASP A 82 5.63 13.85 15.24
CA ASP A 82 6.38 14.32 16.41
C ASP A 82 7.25 13.24 17.07
N VAL A 83 7.86 12.38 16.25
CA VAL A 83 8.67 11.25 16.73
C VAL A 83 9.98 11.75 17.31
N VAL A 84 10.26 11.38 18.55
CA VAL A 84 11.56 11.58 19.20
C VAL A 84 12.27 10.24 19.28
N THR A 85 13.55 10.23 18.90
CA THR A 85 14.39 9.03 18.92
C THR A 85 15.51 9.15 19.94
N SER A 86 15.87 8.05 20.59
CA SER A 86 17.05 7.94 21.45
C SER A 86 18.35 7.97 20.63
N SER A 87 19.50 7.93 21.32
CA SER A 87 20.81 7.77 20.69
C SER A 87 20.99 6.43 19.98
N SER A 88 20.23 5.40 20.36
CA SER A 88 20.18 4.11 19.68
C SER A 88 19.13 4.07 18.56
N CYS A 89 18.64 5.23 18.12
CA CYS A 89 17.60 5.43 17.11
C CYS A 89 16.20 4.93 17.48
N ALA A 90 16.01 4.31 18.64
CA ALA A 90 14.70 3.80 19.06
C ALA A 90 13.71 4.95 19.28
N ALA A 91 12.50 4.84 18.74
CA ALA A 91 11.43 5.80 19.00
C ALA A 91 11.02 5.78 20.48
N THR A 92 11.20 6.91 21.18
CA THR A 92 10.84 7.07 22.61
C THR A 92 9.51 7.75 22.82
N SER A 93 9.04 8.51 21.82
CA SER A 93 7.71 9.12 21.79
C SER A 93 7.31 9.41 20.35
N GLY A 94 6.02 9.62 20.13
CA GLY A 94 5.45 9.99 18.84
C GLY A 94 3.98 9.61 18.80
N SER A 95 3.37 9.81 17.64
CA SER A 95 2.04 9.26 17.36
C SER A 95 1.98 8.68 15.95
N TRP A 96 1.24 7.58 15.81
CA TRP A 96 1.06 6.86 14.55
C TRP A 96 -0.41 6.55 14.36
N TYR A 97 -1.00 7.10 13.32
CA TYR A 97 -2.36 6.75 12.93
C TYR A 97 -2.35 5.48 12.09
N SER A 98 -3.24 4.54 12.39
CA SER A 98 -3.40 3.28 11.68
C SER A 98 -4.61 3.36 10.75
N ASP A 99 -4.36 3.25 9.44
CA ASP A 99 -5.41 3.20 8.43
C ASP A 99 -6.24 1.90 8.49
N TYR A 100 -5.74 0.85 9.15
CA TYR A 100 -6.42 -0.44 9.25
C TYR A 100 -7.58 -0.45 10.24
N ASP A 101 -7.44 0.27 11.35
CA ASP A 101 -8.43 0.27 12.44
C ASP A 101 -8.87 1.68 12.85
N GLY A 102 -8.34 2.71 12.20
CA GLY A 102 -8.71 4.11 12.41
C GLY A 102 -8.26 4.69 13.75
N LYS A 103 -7.30 4.04 14.42
CA LYS A 103 -6.82 4.46 15.74
C LYS A 103 -5.46 5.15 15.67
N THR A 104 -5.19 5.99 16.66
CA THR A 104 -3.86 6.57 16.86
C THR A 104 -3.17 5.87 18.02
N TRP A 105 -1.96 5.40 17.77
CA TRP A 105 -1.08 4.75 18.71
C TRP A 105 0.02 5.71 19.14
N THR A 106 0.47 5.62 20.40
CA THR A 106 1.53 6.48 20.95
C THR A 106 2.71 5.71 21.50
N GLN A 107 2.59 4.38 21.64
CA GLN A 107 3.70 3.51 22.03
C GLN A 107 4.23 2.77 20.80
N ALA A 108 5.52 2.96 20.51
CA ALA A 108 6.19 2.29 19.40
C ALA A 108 6.22 0.76 19.52
N SER A 109 6.09 0.23 20.74
CA SER A 109 5.99 -1.21 21.02
C SER A 109 4.67 -1.84 20.60
N ASP A 110 3.61 -1.03 20.46
CA ASP A 110 2.26 -1.52 20.10
C ASP A 110 2.07 -1.60 18.58
N LEU A 111 3.07 -1.16 17.82
CA LEU A 111 3.05 -1.09 16.36
C LEU A 111 3.94 -2.17 15.77
N ASP A 112 3.64 -2.59 14.55
CA ASP A 112 4.56 -3.35 13.72
C ASP A 112 4.61 -2.73 12.32
N ILE A 113 5.72 -2.95 11.61
CA ILE A 113 5.83 -2.59 10.21
C ILE A 113 5.65 -3.86 9.41
N ASP A 114 4.49 -3.96 8.78
CA ASP A 114 4.11 -5.15 8.05
C ASP A 114 4.33 -5.01 6.54
N HIS A 115 4.45 -6.16 5.87
CA HIS A 115 4.45 -6.21 4.42
C HIS A 115 3.01 -6.26 3.93
N LEU A 116 2.58 -5.20 3.23
CA LEU A 116 1.26 -5.18 2.57
C LEU A 116 1.05 -6.36 1.62
N VAL A 117 2.10 -6.73 0.90
CA VAL A 117 2.15 -7.94 0.07
C VAL A 117 3.00 -8.96 0.82
N PRO A 118 2.47 -10.16 1.16
CA PRO A 118 3.21 -11.14 1.95
C PRO A 118 4.56 -11.49 1.34
N LEU A 119 5.57 -11.73 2.17
CA LEU A 119 6.92 -12.07 1.72
C LEU A 119 6.98 -13.27 0.76
N LYS A 120 6.05 -14.22 0.90
CA LYS A 120 5.92 -15.35 -0.02
C LYS A 120 5.63 -14.90 -1.46
N GLU A 121 4.86 -13.83 -1.65
CA GLU A 121 4.53 -13.33 -2.98
C GLU A 121 5.74 -12.71 -3.71
N ALA A 122 6.83 -12.42 -2.98
CA ALA A 122 8.11 -12.03 -3.57
C ALA A 122 9.00 -13.24 -3.96
N TRP A 123 8.54 -14.47 -3.69
CA TRP A 123 9.26 -15.72 -3.96
C TRP A 123 8.68 -16.53 -5.14
N VAL A 124 7.36 -16.45 -5.33
CA VAL A 124 6.57 -17.27 -6.26
C VAL A 124 6.62 -16.87 -7.73
#